data_AF-A0A420Z9L0-F1
#
_entry.id   AF-A0A420Z9L0-F1
#
_cell.length_a   1.000
_cell.length_b   1.000
_cell.length_c   1.000
_cell.angle_alpha   90.00
_cell.angle_beta   90.00
_cell.angle_gamma   90.00
#
_symmetry.space_group_name_H-M   'P 1'
#
loop_
_entity.id
_entity.type
_entity.pdbx_description
1 polymer ?
#
loop_
_entity_poly.entity_id
_entity_poly.type
_entity_poly.pdbx_seq_one_letter_code
_entity_poly.pdbx_strand_id
1 'polypeptide(L)'
;MSKNLSLSGYDASRLTENIDLATAYEKAIGHSPSSDLAKFVANLFLGLLNKYLNETDQALDISKINPTHFQQLFDLVKQSKISSTVAKQLVIESYKTGQPPLDIASQKKLLQISDTKQIETLVAKVLADNPKAVEDYKNNPNSLGFLIGQVMKASQGSANPKLAKQILLKLL
;
A
#
# COMPACT_ATOMS: atom_id res chain seq x y z
N MET A 1 -6.72 -7.19 27.29
CA MET A 1 -6.28 -7.53 25.92
C MET A 1 -4.77 -7.34 25.80
N SER A 2 -3.98 -8.34 26.21
CA SER A 2 -2.51 -8.21 26.26
C SER A 2 -1.85 -9.59 26.07
N LYS A 3 -2.07 -10.21 24.90
CA LYS A 3 -1.19 -11.26 24.39
C LYS A 3 -0.33 -10.65 23.30
N ASN A 4 0.90 -10.29 23.66
CA ASN A 4 2.07 -9.97 22.83
C ASN A 4 1.84 -9.84 21.30
N LEU A 5 1.20 -8.75 20.86
CA LEU A 5 1.06 -8.41 19.43
C LEU A 5 2.38 -7.90 18.79
N SER A 6 3.47 -7.90 19.57
CA SER A 6 4.80 -7.41 19.17
C SER A 6 4.81 -5.97 18.62
N LEU A 7 3.83 -5.15 19.00
CA LEU A 7 3.83 -3.72 18.72
C LEU A 7 4.92 -3.03 19.52
N SER A 8 5.48 -1.94 18.98
CA SER A 8 6.38 -1.10 19.76
C SER A 8 5.61 -0.42 20.91
N GLY A 9 6.28 -0.08 22.02
CA GLY A 9 5.64 0.65 23.11
C GLY A 9 5.04 1.99 22.65
N TYR A 10 5.68 2.62 21.66
CA TYR A 10 5.19 3.84 21.02
C TYR A 10 3.88 3.59 20.26
N ASP A 11 3.84 2.59 19.37
CA ASP A 11 2.62 2.29 18.60
C ASP A 11 1.47 1.86 19.51
N ALA A 12 1.76 1.05 20.53
CA ALA A 12 0.77 0.64 21.52
C ALA A 12 0.18 1.85 22.25
N SER A 13 1.03 2.77 22.74
CA SER A 13 0.59 4.01 23.37
C SER A 13 -0.33 4.81 22.45
N ARG A 14 0.11 5.04 21.20
CA ARG A 14 -0.63 5.83 20.21
C ARG A 14 -1.99 5.24 19.85
N LEU A 15 -2.09 3.91 19.74
CA LEU A 15 -3.37 3.23 19.48
C LEU A 15 -4.33 3.35 20.65
N THR A 16 -3.83 3.43 21.88
CA THR A 16 -4.63 3.53 23.11
C THR A 16 -4.94 4.96 23.56
N GLU A 17 -4.43 5.99 22.87
CA GLU A 17 -4.70 7.40 23.18
C GLU A 17 -6.17 7.78 23.00
N ASN A 18 -6.89 7.08 22.10
CA ASN A 18 -8.30 7.33 21.81
C ASN A 18 -9.06 6.00 21.82
N ILE A 19 -10.19 5.96 22.55
CA ILE A 19 -11.03 4.76 22.68
C ILE A 19 -11.60 4.29 21.34
N ASP A 20 -11.96 5.20 20.44
CA ASP A 20 -12.49 4.87 19.12
C ASP A 20 -11.40 4.24 18.25
N LEU A 21 -10.17 4.78 18.33
CA LEU A 21 -9.02 4.24 17.61
C LEU A 21 -8.65 2.84 18.14
N ALA A 22 -8.61 2.66 19.45
CA ALA A 22 -8.35 1.37 20.09
C ALA A 22 -9.42 0.34 19.69
N THR A 23 -10.70 0.71 19.78
CA THR A 23 -11.83 -0.15 19.43
C THR A 23 -11.81 -0.52 17.95
N ALA A 24 -11.53 0.44 17.07
CA ALA A 24 -11.42 0.19 15.65
C ALA A 24 -10.22 -0.71 15.31
N TYR A 25 -9.09 -0.53 15.98
CA TYR A 25 -7.91 -1.38 15.80
C TYR A 25 -8.19 -2.83 16.20
N GLU A 26 -8.78 -3.04 17.38
CA GLU A 26 -9.18 -4.36 17.87
C GLU A 26 -10.21 -5.02 16.94
N LYS A 27 -11.17 -4.24 16.44
CA LYS A 27 -12.14 -4.72 15.46
C LYS A 27 -11.47 -5.11 14.14
N ALA A 28 -10.46 -4.35 13.68
CA ALA A 28 -9.78 -4.59 12.41
C ALA A 28 -8.88 -5.83 12.43
N ILE A 29 -8.18 -6.08 13.54
CA ILE A 29 -7.31 -7.26 13.69
C ILE A 29 -8.11 -8.54 14.00
N GLY A 30 -9.34 -8.41 14.49
CA GLY A 30 -10.23 -9.53 14.80
C GLY A 30 -9.77 -10.38 15.99
N HIS A 31 -10.27 -11.60 16.09
CA HIS A 31 -9.95 -12.52 17.19
C HIS A 31 -8.63 -13.26 16.89
N SER A 32 -7.65 -13.12 17.78
CA SER A 32 -6.34 -13.81 17.71
C SER A 32 -5.53 -13.53 16.43
N PRO A 33 -5.18 -12.26 16.17
CA PRO A 33 -4.37 -11.91 15.01
C PRO A 33 -2.94 -12.46 15.13
N SER A 34 -2.31 -12.69 13.98
CA SER A 34 -0.84 -12.81 13.94
C SER A 34 -0.19 -11.47 14.27
N SER A 35 1.02 -11.48 14.84
CA SER A 35 1.76 -10.25 15.12
C SER A 35 2.04 -9.43 13.85
N ASP A 36 2.19 -10.08 12.70
CA ASP A 36 2.41 -9.39 11.43
C ASP A 36 1.16 -8.64 10.96
N LEU A 37 -0.03 -9.26 11.07
CA LEU A 37 -1.29 -8.59 10.80
C LEU A 37 -1.49 -7.41 11.76
N ALA A 38 -1.25 -7.63 13.05
CA ALA A 38 -1.38 -6.60 14.07
C ALA A 38 -0.52 -5.36 13.79
N LYS A 39 0.75 -5.57 13.40
CA LYS A 39 1.66 -4.49 12.97
C LYS A 39 1.22 -3.84 11.66
N PHE A 40 0.77 -4.63 10.69
CA PHE A 40 0.29 -4.12 9.41
C PHE A 40 -0.90 -3.17 9.60
N VAL A 41 -1.90 -3.58 10.38
CA VAL A 41 -3.07 -2.76 10.69
C VAL A 41 -2.69 -1.53 11.51
N ALA A 42 -1.79 -1.65 12.50
CA ALA A 42 -1.32 -0.52 13.30
C ALA A 42 -0.70 0.58 12.41
N ASN A 43 0.17 0.19 11.47
CA ASN A 43 0.78 1.12 10.51
C ASN A 43 -0.25 1.81 9.61
N LEU A 44 -1.29 1.10 9.18
CA LEU A 44 -2.37 1.67 8.38
C LEU A 44 -3.20 2.68 9.18
N PHE A 45 -3.48 2.39 10.44
CA PHE A 45 -4.29 3.25 11.30
C PHE A 45 -3.52 4.52 11.67
N LEU A 46 -2.34 4.35 12.28
CA LEU A 46 -1.54 5.44 12.80
C LEU A 46 -1.00 6.37 11.70
N GLY A 47 -0.71 5.81 10.52
CA GLY A 47 -0.17 6.56 9.39
C GLY A 47 -1.23 7.03 8.40
N LEU A 48 -1.98 6.09 7.81
CA LEU A 48 -2.79 6.37 6.62
C LEU A 48 -4.21 6.82 6.98
N LEU A 49 -4.92 6.07 7.82
CA LEU A 49 -6.31 6.36 8.16
C LEU A 49 -6.41 7.67 8.94
N ASN A 50 -5.56 7.88 9.95
CA ASN A 50 -5.48 9.14 10.69
C ASN A 50 -5.20 10.33 9.76
N LYS A 51 -4.28 10.18 8.80
CA LYS A 51 -4.02 11.23 7.82
C LYS A 51 -5.26 11.54 6.97
N TYR A 52 -5.92 10.51 6.45
CA TYR A 52 -7.14 10.68 5.64
C TYR A 52 -8.27 11.37 6.42
N LEU A 53 -8.52 10.96 7.66
CA LEU A 53 -9.55 11.55 8.52
C LEU A 53 -9.26 13.03 8.79
N ASN A 54 -7.99 13.38 9.08
CA ASN A 54 -7.58 14.77 9.28
C ASN A 54 -7.71 15.61 8.00
N GLU A 55 -7.33 15.07 6.84
CA GLU A 55 -7.44 15.78 5.55
C GLU A 55 -8.89 15.99 5.09
N THR A 56 -9.82 15.17 5.59
CA THR A 56 -11.24 15.23 5.23
C THR A 56 -12.14 15.80 6.31
N ASP A 57 -11.56 16.20 7.46
CA ASP A 57 -12.27 16.66 8.66
C ASP A 57 -13.38 15.68 9.09
N GLN A 58 -13.07 14.38 9.04
CA GLN A 58 -14.00 13.30 9.38
C GLN A 58 -13.60 12.63 10.69
N ALA A 59 -14.59 12.34 11.53
CA ALA A 59 -14.41 11.43 12.65
C ALA A 59 -14.28 9.98 12.15
N LEU A 60 -13.57 9.15 12.93
CA LEU A 60 -13.47 7.72 12.69
C LEU A 60 -14.84 7.05 12.88
N ASP A 61 -15.31 6.38 11.85
CA ASP A 61 -16.54 5.60 11.88
C ASP A 61 -16.21 4.11 12.03
N ILE A 62 -16.31 3.62 13.26
CA ILE A 62 -16.00 2.24 13.63
C ILE A 62 -16.90 1.25 12.86
N SER A 63 -18.09 1.65 12.43
CA SER A 63 -19.02 0.78 11.71
C SER A 63 -18.44 0.34 10.35
N LYS A 64 -17.63 1.18 9.71
CA LYS A 64 -16.97 0.94 8.41
C LYS A 64 -15.74 0.05 8.50
N ILE A 65 -15.28 -0.27 9.71
CA ILE A 65 -14.15 -1.16 9.93
C ILE A 65 -14.61 -2.61 9.80
N ASN A 66 -14.05 -3.34 8.83
CA ASN A 66 -14.35 -4.75 8.60
C ASN A 66 -13.09 -5.62 8.74
N PRO A 67 -13.01 -6.53 9.74
CA PRO A 67 -11.83 -7.37 9.95
C PRO A 67 -11.46 -8.21 8.73
N THR A 68 -12.46 -8.72 8.01
CA THR A 68 -12.22 -9.58 6.83
C THR A 68 -11.51 -8.82 5.72
N HIS A 69 -11.76 -7.51 5.59
CA HIS A 69 -11.10 -6.67 4.60
C HIS A 69 -9.63 -6.44 4.95
N PHE A 70 -9.31 -6.19 6.22
CA PHE A 70 -7.93 -6.02 6.67
C PHE A 70 -7.12 -7.31 6.54
N GLN A 71 -7.71 -8.46 6.88
CA GLN A 71 -7.11 -9.77 6.64
C GLN A 71 -6.85 -9.99 5.15
N GLN A 72 -7.83 -9.73 4.29
CA GLN A 72 -7.68 -9.87 2.84
C GLN A 72 -6.57 -8.96 2.28
N LEU A 73 -6.49 -7.71 2.73
CA LEU A 73 -5.42 -6.78 2.36
C LEU A 73 -4.04 -7.29 2.77
N PHE A 74 -3.92 -7.76 4.01
CA PHE A 74 -2.69 -8.33 4.52
C PHE A 74 -2.24 -9.53 3.67
N ASP A 75 -3.16 -10.43 3.35
CA ASP A 75 -2.86 -11.61 2.54
C ASP A 75 -2.45 -11.25 1.10
N LEU A 76 -3.10 -10.26 0.48
CA LEU A 76 -2.74 -9.77 -0.85
C LEU A 76 -1.33 -9.17 -0.88
N VAL A 77 -0.95 -8.41 0.15
CA VAL A 77 0.41 -7.87 0.28
C VAL A 77 1.42 -8.99 0.52
N LYS A 78 1.13 -9.90 1.45
CA LYS A 78 2.02 -11.03 1.80
C LYS A 78 2.28 -11.93 0.60
N GLN A 79 1.26 -12.16 -0.22
CA GLN A 79 1.35 -12.95 -1.46
C GLN A 79 1.96 -12.16 -2.63
N SER A 80 2.40 -10.90 -2.43
CA SER A 80 2.90 -10.02 -3.49
C SER A 80 1.91 -9.85 -4.66
N LYS A 81 0.61 -9.96 -4.39
CA LYS A 81 -0.47 -9.75 -5.38
C LYS A 81 -0.80 -8.27 -5.54
N ILE A 82 -0.46 -7.44 -4.56
CA ILE A 82 -0.54 -5.98 -4.63
C ILE A 82 0.70 -5.38 -4.00
N SER A 83 1.05 -4.16 -4.42
CA SER A 83 2.12 -3.38 -3.78
C SER A 83 1.62 -2.72 -2.48
N SER A 84 2.56 -2.27 -1.65
CA SER A 84 2.23 -1.49 -0.44
C SER A 84 1.49 -0.19 -0.76
N THR A 85 1.80 0.44 -1.91
CA THR A 85 1.10 1.62 -2.40
C THR A 85 -0.36 1.31 -2.72
N VAL A 86 -0.62 0.21 -3.44
CA VAL A 86 -1.98 -0.23 -3.75
C VAL A 86 -2.74 -0.60 -2.48
N ALA A 87 -2.09 -1.29 -1.52
CA ALA A 87 -2.73 -1.62 -0.25
C ALA A 87 -3.26 -0.39 0.49
N LYS A 88 -2.48 0.71 0.52
CA LYS A 88 -2.93 1.99 1.10
C LYS A 88 -4.16 2.55 0.36
N GLN A 89 -4.14 2.54 -0.97
CA GLN A 89 -5.29 3.01 -1.76
C GLN A 89 -6.56 2.18 -1.46
N LEU A 90 -6.41 0.86 -1.41
CA LEU A 90 -7.52 -0.06 -1.17
C LEU A 90 -8.09 0.06 0.25
N VAL A 91 -7.27 0.33 1.27
CA VAL A 91 -7.76 0.58 2.64
C VAL A 91 -8.72 1.76 2.67
N ILE A 92 -8.33 2.89 2.07
CA ILE A 92 -9.16 4.10 2.05
C ILE A 92 -10.42 3.87 1.20
N GLU A 93 -10.28 3.26 0.03
CA GLU A 93 -11.43 3.01 -0.84
C GLU A 93 -12.43 2.04 -0.20
N SER A 94 -11.92 0.96 0.40
CA SER A 94 -12.73 -0.03 1.13
C SER A 94 -13.43 0.62 2.33
N TYR A 95 -12.74 1.49 3.07
CA TYR A 95 -13.36 2.25 4.17
C TYR A 95 -14.47 3.18 3.67
N LYS A 96 -14.29 3.85 2.52
CA LYS A 96 -15.30 4.77 1.96
C LYS A 96 -16.52 4.06 1.41
N THR A 97 -16.32 2.94 0.73
CA THR A 97 -17.35 2.27 -0.07
C THR A 97 -17.98 1.07 0.65
N GLY A 98 -17.29 0.51 1.65
CA GLY A 98 -17.65 -0.78 2.25
C GLY A 98 -17.37 -1.98 1.33
N GLN A 99 -16.76 -1.79 0.16
CA GLN A 99 -16.47 -2.89 -0.76
C GLN A 99 -15.23 -3.70 -0.33
N PRO A 100 -15.18 -5.02 -0.63
CA PRO A 100 -14.00 -5.83 -0.38
C PRO A 100 -12.77 -5.34 -1.18
N PRO A 101 -11.59 -5.26 -0.55
CA PRO A 101 -10.35 -4.82 -1.20
C PRO A 101 -9.99 -5.57 -2.48
N LEU A 102 -10.22 -6.89 -2.53
CA LEU A 102 -9.95 -7.69 -3.73
C LEU A 102 -10.85 -7.29 -4.92
N ASP A 103 -12.11 -6.97 -4.66
CA ASP A 103 -13.06 -6.59 -5.69
C ASP A 103 -12.66 -5.24 -6.29
N ILE A 104 -12.34 -4.27 -5.42
CA ILE A 104 -11.82 -2.96 -5.83
C ILE A 104 -10.53 -3.13 -6.65
N ALA A 105 -9.60 -3.97 -6.18
CA ALA A 105 -8.32 -4.20 -6.87
C ALA A 105 -8.53 -4.81 -8.26
N SER A 106 -9.48 -5.74 -8.39
CA SER A 106 -9.79 -6.40 -9.66
C SER A 106 -10.46 -5.43 -10.64
N GLN A 107 -11.47 -4.68 -10.18
CA GLN A 107 -12.20 -3.70 -10.99
C GLN A 107 -11.27 -2.59 -11.51
N LYS A 108 -10.36 -2.11 -10.66
CA LYS A 108 -9.41 -1.04 -11.01
C LYS A 108 -8.10 -1.56 -11.62
N LYS A 109 -7.97 -2.86 -11.89
CA LYS A 109 -6.76 -3.50 -12.45
C LYS A 109 -5.48 -3.18 -11.64
N LEU A 110 -5.60 -3.18 -10.31
CA LEU A 110 -4.51 -2.86 -9.38
C LEU A 110 -3.73 -4.09 -8.90
N LEU A 111 -4.12 -5.29 -9.33
CA LEU A 111 -3.36 -6.50 -9.10
C LEU A 111 -2.00 -6.42 -9.79
N GLN A 112 -0.98 -6.98 -9.14
CA GLN A 112 0.39 -6.81 -9.57
C GLN A 112 0.63 -7.46 -10.94
N ILE A 113 1.01 -6.65 -11.91
CA ILE A 113 1.41 -7.08 -13.25
C ILE A 113 2.84 -7.58 -13.15
N SER A 114 3.05 -8.83 -13.55
CA SER A 114 4.38 -9.45 -13.69
C SER A 114 4.67 -9.92 -15.11
N ASP A 115 3.81 -9.57 -16.06
CA ASP A 115 4.05 -9.78 -17.49
C ASP A 115 5.15 -8.83 -17.97
N THR A 116 6.29 -9.40 -18.35
CA THR A 116 7.47 -8.63 -18.77
C THR A 116 7.18 -7.70 -19.95
N LYS A 117 6.38 -8.13 -20.93
CA LYS A 117 6.10 -7.32 -22.13
C LYS A 117 5.26 -6.09 -21.82
N GLN A 118 4.27 -6.24 -20.93
CA GLN A 118 3.46 -5.11 -20.45
C GLN A 118 4.32 -4.11 -19.68
N ILE A 119 5.21 -4.60 -18.80
CA ILE A 119 6.11 -3.72 -18.05
C ILE A 119 7.13 -3.06 -18.97
N GLU A 120 7.69 -3.77 -19.96
CA GLU A 120 8.58 -3.19 -20.98
C GLU A 120 7.91 -2.04 -21.74
N THR A 121 6.65 -2.22 -22.12
CA THR A 121 5.87 -1.17 -22.80
C THR A 121 5.70 0.06 -21.91
N LEU A 122 5.39 -0.13 -20.62
CA LEU A 122 5.29 0.96 -19.65
C LEU A 122 6.64 1.67 -19.43
N VAL A 123 7.72 0.90 -19.30
CA VAL A 123 9.08 1.44 -19.11
C VAL A 123 9.50 2.26 -20.33
N ALA A 124 9.34 1.74 -21.54
CA ALA A 124 9.67 2.46 -22.77
C ALA A 124 8.94 3.80 -22.85
N LYS A 125 7.64 3.83 -22.51
CA LYS A 125 6.86 5.06 -22.42
C LYS A 125 7.43 6.02 -21.37
N VAL A 126 7.73 5.54 -20.17
CA VAL A 126 8.31 6.38 -19.09
C VAL A 126 9.66 6.98 -19.50
N LEU A 127 10.53 6.22 -20.16
CA LEU A 127 11.81 6.73 -20.65
C LEU A 127 11.60 7.83 -21.70
N ALA A 128 10.66 7.63 -22.64
CA ALA A 128 10.31 8.63 -23.65
C ALA A 128 9.71 9.91 -23.04
N ASP A 129 8.86 9.78 -22.03
CA ASP A 129 8.21 10.91 -21.34
C ASP A 129 9.17 11.66 -20.38
N ASN A 130 10.34 11.09 -20.05
CA ASN A 130 11.26 11.63 -19.05
C ASN A 130 12.72 11.69 -19.56
N PRO A 131 13.03 12.34 -20.69
CA PRO A 131 14.38 12.32 -21.29
C PRO A 131 15.45 12.91 -20.38
N LYS A 132 15.12 13.92 -19.58
CA LYS A 132 16.05 14.50 -18.58
C LYS A 132 16.47 13.48 -17.53
N ALA A 133 15.53 12.67 -17.03
CA ALA A 133 15.85 11.64 -16.05
C ALA A 133 16.72 10.51 -16.63
N VAL A 134 16.60 10.25 -17.94
CA VAL A 134 17.49 9.32 -18.65
C VAL A 134 18.90 9.88 -18.74
N GLU A 135 19.05 11.17 -19.02
CA GLU A 135 20.34 11.85 -19.02
C GLU A 135 20.95 11.91 -17.60
N ASP A 136 20.16 12.26 -16.60
CA ASP A 136 20.57 12.29 -15.19
C ASP A 136 21.08 10.93 -14.73
N TYR A 137 20.47 9.83 -15.17
CA TYR A 137 20.92 8.48 -14.84
C TYR A 137 22.33 8.18 -15.35
N LYS A 138 22.68 8.65 -16.56
CA LYS A 138 24.03 8.48 -17.12
C LYS A 138 25.09 9.17 -16.28
N ASN A 139 24.75 10.29 -15.66
CA ASN A 139 25.65 11.07 -14.81
C ASN A 139 25.61 10.65 -13.34
N ASN A 140 24.48 10.12 -12.88
CA ASN A 140 24.24 9.72 -11.49
C ASN A 140 23.33 8.48 -11.42
N PRO A 141 23.89 7.27 -11.33
CA PRO A 141 23.13 6.03 -11.25
C PRO A 141 22.15 5.96 -10.06
N ASN A 142 22.36 6.78 -9.01
CA ASN A 142 21.44 6.83 -7.86
C ASN A 142 20.08 7.45 -8.21
N SER A 143 19.94 8.11 -9.38
CA SER A 143 18.68 8.70 -9.85
C SER A 143 17.67 7.66 -10.38
N LEU A 144 18.07 6.38 -10.54
CA LEU A 144 17.18 5.31 -11.02
C LEU A 144 15.87 5.20 -10.22
N GLY A 145 15.91 5.52 -8.93
CA GLY A 145 14.73 5.52 -8.05
C GLY A 145 13.61 6.42 -8.56
N PHE A 146 13.94 7.54 -9.22
CA PHE A 146 12.95 8.42 -9.83
C PHE A 146 12.22 7.72 -10.99
N LEU A 147 12.96 7.09 -11.91
CA LEU A 147 12.38 6.38 -13.05
C LEU A 147 11.53 5.18 -12.58
N ILE A 148 11.97 4.45 -11.56
CA ILE A 148 11.14 3.41 -10.92
C ILE A 148 9.85 4.02 -10.40
N GLY A 149 9.92 5.16 -9.70
CA GLY A 149 8.75 5.89 -9.21
C GLY A 149 7.78 6.28 -10.33
N GLN A 150 8.31 6.74 -11.48
CA GLN A 150 7.50 7.07 -12.66
C GLN A 150 6.80 5.85 -13.26
N VAL A 151 7.47 4.68 -13.32
CA VAL A 151 6.84 3.42 -13.76
C VAL A 151 5.75 2.98 -12.79
N MET A 152 5.99 3.08 -11.48
CA MET A 152 4.97 2.79 -10.47
C MET A 152 3.78 3.75 -10.61
N LYS A 153 4.01 5.04 -10.86
CA LYS A 153 2.94 6.02 -11.08
C LYS A 153 2.14 5.71 -12.35
N ALA A 154 2.81 5.42 -13.47
CA ALA A 154 2.17 5.10 -14.74
C ALA A 154 1.30 3.83 -14.68
N SER A 155 1.71 2.86 -13.88
CA SER A 155 0.97 1.62 -13.63
C SER A 155 -0.04 1.72 -12.48
N GLN A 156 -0.20 2.89 -11.86
CA GLN A 156 -1.00 3.08 -10.64
C GLN A 156 -0.59 2.14 -9.48
N GLY A 157 0.68 1.75 -9.44
CA GLY A 157 1.23 0.89 -8.41
C GLY A 157 1.10 -0.61 -8.69
N SER A 158 0.56 -1.00 -9.85
CA SER A 158 0.37 -2.39 -10.25
C SER A 158 1.62 -3.03 -10.87
N ALA A 159 2.57 -2.27 -11.42
CA ALA A 159 3.79 -2.87 -11.94
C ALA A 159 4.62 -3.52 -10.82
N ASN A 160 5.19 -4.69 -11.09
CA ASN A 160 6.16 -5.30 -10.17
C ASN A 160 7.45 -4.43 -10.12
N PRO A 161 7.82 -3.86 -8.96
CA PRO A 161 8.94 -2.92 -8.86
C PRO A 161 10.30 -3.58 -9.14
N LYS A 162 10.45 -4.88 -8.84
CA LYS A 162 11.70 -5.61 -9.10
C LYS A 162 11.89 -5.80 -10.61
N LEU A 163 10.84 -6.21 -11.32
CA LEU A 163 10.88 -6.37 -12.77
C LEU A 163 11.03 -5.02 -13.48
N ALA A 164 10.29 -3.99 -13.04
CA ALA A 164 10.44 -2.63 -13.57
C ALA A 164 11.88 -2.13 -13.45
N LYS A 165 12.53 -2.33 -12.29
CA LYS A 165 13.94 -2.00 -12.09
C LYS A 165 14.85 -2.77 -13.04
N GLN A 166 14.66 -4.08 -13.19
CA GLN A 166 15.47 -4.91 -14.09
C GLN A 166 15.35 -4.45 -15.55
N ILE A 167 14.14 -4.15 -16.00
CA ILE A 167 13.87 -3.68 -17.36
C ILE A 167 14.46 -2.29 -17.59
N LEU A 168 14.31 -1.36 -16.64
CA LEU A 168 14.94 -0.04 -16.71
C LEU A 168 16.46 -0.15 -16.88
N LEU A 169 17.11 -1.00 -16.07
CA LEU A 169 18.56 -1.22 -16.16
C LEU A 169 19.01 -1.84 -17.50
N LYS A 170 18.11 -2.52 -18.22
CA LYS A 170 18.38 -3.11 -19.54
C LYS A 170 18.22 -2.09 -20.67
N LEU A 171 17.37 -1.08 -20.49
CA LEU A 171 17.01 -0.11 -21.53
C LEU A 171 17.73 1.25 -21.41
N LEU A 172 18.33 1.54 -20.25
CA LEU A 172 19.16 2.71 -19.98
C LEU A 172 20.62 2.46 -20.34
#